data_AF-A0A5C5YLE2-F1
#
_entry.id   AF-A0A5C5YLE2-F1
#
_cell.length_a   1.000
_cell.length_b   1.000
_cell.length_c   1.000
_cell.angle_alpha   90.00
_cell.angle_beta   90.00
_cell.angle_gamma   90.00
#
_symmetry.space_group_name_H-M   'P 1'
#
loop_
_entity.id
_entity.type
_entity.pdbx_description
1 polymer ?
#
loop_
_entity_poly.entity_id
_entity_poly.type
_entity_poly.pdbx_seq_one_letter_code
_entity_poly.pdbx_strand_id
1 'polypeptide(L)'
;MSTALIPYCPQQRIDGCERTCGAAALMMVYGSLGGRPRLSDVWRSVARPGNHGMRVPTHLLAADAIANGRPAVCLQVGDRPLDALTALHEAGWRVIVNHLLAAHDEGHFSVLTAIDDHSVTLNDPLLGPNHRLLHDELLALWTPPYRTEEVAGGVLVAVGPAKAAPTSKDVCPACSSAFQLPRELGLRWDGPWDRLWRAAFCPSCDALACPPLPHTACSA
;
A
#
# COMPACT_ATOMS: atom_id res chain seq x y z
N MET A 1 -5.79 15.11 -16.85
CA MET A 1 -5.54 13.76 -17.45
C MET A 1 -6.67 12.86 -16.99
N SER A 2 -7.32 12.10 -17.87
CA SER A 2 -8.37 11.16 -17.45
C SER A 2 -7.72 10.10 -16.55
N THR A 3 -8.13 10.03 -15.28
CA THR A 3 -7.75 8.92 -14.40
C THR A 3 -8.37 7.65 -14.99
N ALA A 4 -7.52 6.69 -15.37
CA ALA A 4 -8.00 5.41 -15.89
C ALA A 4 -8.86 4.74 -14.82
N LEU A 5 -10.07 4.32 -15.19
CA LEU A 5 -11.01 3.64 -14.31
C LEU A 5 -10.34 2.42 -13.66
N ILE A 6 -10.45 2.31 -12.33
CA ILE A 6 -9.99 1.12 -11.60
C ILE A 6 -11.10 0.07 -11.67
N PRO A 7 -10.89 -1.08 -12.35
CA PRO A 7 -11.90 -2.11 -12.44
C PRO A 7 -12.15 -2.72 -11.06
N TYR A 8 -13.40 -3.09 -10.78
CA TYR A 8 -13.76 -3.79 -9.57
C TYR A 8 -13.42 -5.28 -9.65
N CYS A 9 -12.91 -5.86 -8.56
CA CYS A 9 -12.68 -7.28 -8.40
C CYS A 9 -13.11 -7.70 -6.98
N PRO A 10 -14.17 -8.52 -6.83
CA PRO A 10 -14.53 -9.05 -5.52
C PRO A 10 -13.50 -10.07 -5.05
N GLN A 11 -13.29 -10.16 -3.74
CA GLN A 11 -12.51 -11.27 -3.18
C GLN A 11 -13.23 -12.59 -3.42
N GLN A 12 -12.46 -13.66 -3.62
CA GLN A 12 -12.98 -15.01 -3.89
C GLN A 12 -12.31 -16.02 -2.98
N ARG A 13 -13.01 -17.13 -2.70
CA ARG A 13 -12.39 -18.23 -1.98
C ARG A 13 -11.36 -18.95 -2.87
N ILE A 14 -10.10 -18.96 -2.45
CA ILE A 14 -9.00 -19.59 -3.19
C ILE A 14 -8.23 -20.52 -2.27
N ASP A 15 -7.98 -21.74 -2.73
CA ASP A 15 -7.25 -22.77 -1.98
C ASP A 15 -7.82 -22.95 -0.55
N GLY A 16 -9.14 -22.82 -0.42
CA GLY A 16 -9.88 -22.93 0.84
C GLY A 16 -9.96 -21.66 1.70
N CYS A 17 -9.22 -20.60 1.36
CA CYS A 17 -9.13 -19.36 2.13
C CYS A 17 -10.05 -18.25 1.59
N GLU A 18 -10.72 -17.51 2.48
CA GLU A 18 -11.62 -16.39 2.15
C GLU A 18 -10.96 -15.02 2.34
N ARG A 19 -9.80 -14.95 3.00
CA ARG A 19 -9.04 -13.71 3.29
C ARG A 19 -8.19 -13.25 2.11
N THR A 20 -8.80 -13.18 0.92
CA THR A 20 -8.10 -12.87 -0.34
C THR A 20 -8.19 -11.40 -0.77
N CYS A 21 -8.67 -10.52 0.11
CA CYS A 21 -8.86 -9.08 -0.16
C CYS A 21 -7.59 -8.39 -0.69
N GLY A 22 -6.41 -8.69 -0.15
CA GLY A 22 -5.15 -8.11 -0.64
C GLY A 22 -4.84 -8.49 -2.10
N ALA A 23 -5.09 -9.74 -2.49
CA ALA A 23 -4.91 -10.19 -3.87
C ALA A 23 -5.95 -9.56 -4.82
N ALA A 24 -7.21 -9.44 -4.36
CA ALA A 24 -8.26 -8.78 -5.12
C ALA A 24 -7.97 -7.28 -5.31
N ALA A 25 -7.46 -6.59 -4.27
CA ALA A 25 -7.01 -5.21 -4.36
C ALA A 25 -5.90 -5.03 -5.40
N LEU A 26 -4.90 -5.92 -5.39
CA LEU A 26 -3.81 -5.86 -6.38
C LEU A 26 -4.28 -6.16 -7.81
N MET A 27 -5.25 -7.07 -7.98
CA MET A 27 -5.92 -7.32 -9.27
C MET A 27 -6.60 -6.06 -9.83
N MET A 28 -7.31 -5.30 -8.99
CA MET A 28 -7.93 -4.02 -9.38
C MET A 28 -6.87 -3.01 -9.83
N VAL A 29 -5.79 -2.89 -9.05
CA VAL A 29 -4.65 -2.03 -9.38
C VAL A 29 -4.04 -2.42 -10.72
N TYR A 30 -3.73 -3.71 -10.93
CA TYR A 30 -3.18 -4.20 -12.19
C TYR A 30 -4.10 -3.96 -13.38
N GLY A 31 -5.40 -4.21 -13.22
CA GLY A 31 -6.41 -3.93 -14.25
C GLY A 31 -6.39 -2.47 -14.69
N SER A 32 -6.30 -1.54 -13.74
CA SER A 32 -6.24 -0.09 -14.01
C SER A 32 -4.96 0.35 -14.74
N LEU A 33 -3.92 -0.48 -14.67
CA LEU A 33 -2.61 -0.24 -15.29
C LEU A 33 -2.35 -1.18 -16.48
N GLY A 34 -3.40 -1.78 -17.06
CA GLY A 34 -3.35 -2.60 -18.26
C GLY A 34 -2.93 -4.07 -18.04
N GLY A 35 -2.68 -4.49 -16.80
CA GLY A 35 -2.39 -5.89 -16.45
C GLY A 35 -3.67 -6.72 -16.31
N ARG A 36 -3.59 -8.02 -16.58
CA ARG A 36 -4.70 -8.97 -16.38
C ARG A 36 -4.22 -10.32 -15.82
N PRO A 37 -3.54 -10.36 -14.66
CA PRO A 37 -3.19 -11.64 -14.05
C PRO A 37 -4.46 -12.38 -13.60
N ARG A 38 -4.32 -13.66 -13.22
CA ARG A 38 -5.41 -14.39 -12.56
C ARG A 38 -5.33 -14.15 -11.05
N LEU A 39 -6.47 -13.98 -10.39
CA LEU A 39 -6.54 -13.75 -8.95
C LEU A 39 -5.81 -14.85 -8.14
N SER A 40 -5.91 -16.11 -8.59
CA SER A 40 -5.23 -17.24 -7.96
C SER A 40 -3.71 -17.21 -8.10
N ASP A 41 -3.17 -16.66 -9.19
CA ASP A 41 -1.73 -16.49 -9.36
C ASP A 41 -1.21 -15.39 -8.43
N VAL A 42 -1.93 -14.26 -8.36
CA VAL A 42 -1.62 -13.17 -7.42
C VAL A 42 -1.66 -13.68 -5.98
N TRP A 43 -2.74 -14.37 -5.60
CA TRP A 43 -2.89 -14.96 -4.26
C TRP A 43 -1.70 -15.83 -3.87
N ARG A 44 -1.29 -16.77 -4.74
CA ARG A 44 -0.17 -17.68 -4.45
C ARG A 44 1.18 -16.95 -4.36
N SER A 45 1.32 -15.83 -5.06
CA SER A 45 2.53 -14.99 -4.98
C SER A 45 2.64 -14.26 -3.64
N VAL A 46 1.54 -13.67 -3.16
CA VAL A 46 1.55 -12.75 -2.00
C VAL A 46 1.12 -13.37 -0.67
N ALA A 47 0.38 -14.48 -0.69
CA ALA A 47 -0.13 -15.10 0.53
C ALA A 47 0.98 -15.81 1.31
N ARG A 48 0.98 -15.64 2.63
CA ARG A 48 1.90 -16.30 3.56
C ARG A 48 1.12 -16.85 4.76
N PRO A 49 1.60 -17.94 5.40
CA PRO A 49 1.06 -18.38 6.68
C PRO A 49 1.19 -17.28 7.75
N GLY A 50 0.20 -17.19 8.63
CA GLY A 50 0.19 -16.33 9.82
C GLY A 50 -0.59 -16.98 10.96
N ASN A 51 -0.68 -16.29 12.09
CA ASN A 51 -1.31 -16.80 13.33
C ASN A 51 -2.77 -17.23 13.15
N HIS A 52 -3.47 -16.61 12.20
CA HIS A 52 -4.89 -16.86 11.88
C HIS A 52 -5.09 -17.47 10.49
N GLY A 53 -4.12 -18.27 10.03
CA GLY A 53 -4.15 -18.90 8.72
C GLY A 53 -3.43 -18.09 7.64
N MET A 54 -3.74 -18.36 6.38
CA MET A 54 -3.12 -17.67 5.25
C MET A 54 -3.59 -16.21 5.20
N ARG A 55 -2.64 -15.28 5.05
CA ARG A 55 -2.89 -13.84 4.95
C ARG A 55 -1.96 -13.19 3.92
N VAL A 56 -2.22 -11.93 3.59
CA VAL A 56 -1.36 -11.15 2.69
C VAL A 56 -0.63 -10.07 3.48
N PRO A 57 0.68 -10.25 3.79
CA PRO A 57 1.49 -9.17 4.34
C PRO A 57 1.57 -7.98 3.37
N THR A 58 1.35 -6.77 3.89
CA THR A 58 1.22 -5.55 3.06
C THR A 58 2.43 -5.30 2.16
N HIS A 59 3.65 -5.51 2.67
CA HIS A 59 4.88 -5.32 1.89
C HIS A 59 4.97 -6.26 0.68
N LEU A 60 4.35 -7.44 0.71
CA LEU A 60 4.36 -8.39 -0.42
C LEU A 60 3.47 -7.95 -1.58
N LEU A 61 2.48 -7.09 -1.34
CA LEU A 61 1.74 -6.44 -2.43
C LEU A 61 2.67 -5.52 -3.25
N ALA A 62 3.54 -4.77 -2.57
CA ALA A 62 4.55 -3.95 -3.23
C ALA A 62 5.61 -4.82 -3.93
N ALA A 63 6.03 -5.92 -3.30
CA ALA A 63 6.97 -6.87 -3.89
C ALA A 63 6.46 -7.48 -5.19
N ASP A 64 5.20 -7.92 -5.20
CA ASP A 64 4.57 -8.50 -6.38
C ASP A 64 4.43 -7.45 -7.50
N ALA A 65 4.06 -6.21 -7.17
CA ALA A 65 4.01 -5.13 -8.15
C ALA A 65 5.38 -4.84 -8.78
N ILE A 66 6.46 -4.83 -7.98
CA ILE A 66 7.84 -4.67 -8.47
C ILE A 66 8.24 -5.83 -9.38
N ALA A 67 7.95 -7.07 -8.97
CA ALA A 67 8.22 -8.26 -9.78
C ALA A 67 7.48 -8.24 -11.13
N ASN A 68 6.31 -7.59 -11.19
CA ASN A 68 5.53 -7.37 -12.40
C ASN A 68 5.91 -6.06 -13.15
N GLY A 69 7.10 -5.50 -12.89
CA GLY A 69 7.65 -4.37 -13.63
C GLY A 69 7.00 -3.02 -13.32
N ARG A 70 6.38 -2.87 -12.14
CA ARG A 70 5.74 -1.63 -11.71
C ARG A 70 6.49 -1.02 -10.53
N PRO A 71 6.76 0.29 -10.52
CA PRO A 71 7.28 0.94 -9.32
C PRO A 71 6.23 0.84 -8.22
N ALA A 72 6.62 0.33 -7.05
CA ALA A 72 5.73 0.23 -5.90
C ALA A 72 6.48 0.43 -4.60
N VAL A 73 5.76 0.88 -3.58
CA VAL A 73 6.31 1.10 -2.24
C VAL A 73 5.23 0.87 -1.17
N CYS A 74 5.62 0.25 -0.07
CA CYS A 74 4.81 0.14 1.15
C CYS A 74 5.19 1.31 2.07
N LEU A 75 4.21 2.11 2.49
CA LEU A 75 4.40 3.35 3.23
C LEU A 75 3.56 3.38 4.50
N GLN A 76 4.04 4.09 5.51
CA GLN A 76 3.21 4.57 6.62
C GLN A 76 3.09 6.08 6.52
N VAL A 77 1.87 6.60 6.54
CA VAL A 77 1.62 8.05 6.53
C VAL A 77 2.08 8.71 7.83
N GLY A 78 2.53 9.95 7.70
CA GLY A 78 2.84 10.86 8.79
C GLY A 78 1.59 11.54 9.35
N ASP A 79 1.76 12.77 9.82
CA ASP A 79 0.72 13.48 10.57
C ASP A 79 -0.36 14.13 9.69
N ARG A 80 -0.24 13.97 8.36
CA ARG A 80 -1.17 14.51 7.35
C ARG A 80 -1.64 13.40 6.40
N PRO A 81 -2.44 12.44 6.89
CA PRO A 81 -2.82 11.23 6.15
C PRO A 81 -3.64 11.53 4.88
N LEU A 82 -4.56 12.49 4.93
CA LEU A 82 -5.38 12.85 3.77
C LEU A 82 -4.57 13.56 2.70
N ASP A 83 -3.67 14.49 3.07
CA ASP A 83 -2.73 15.13 2.15
C ASP A 83 -1.88 14.07 1.41
N ALA A 84 -1.46 13.01 2.11
CA ALA A 84 -0.68 11.92 1.52
C ALA A 84 -1.49 11.12 0.48
N LEU A 85 -2.77 10.85 0.75
CA LEU A 85 -3.67 10.19 -0.21
C LEU A 85 -3.93 11.09 -1.43
N THR A 86 -4.22 12.38 -1.21
CA THR A 86 -4.41 13.36 -2.28
C THR A 86 -3.18 13.45 -3.17
N ALA A 87 -1.98 13.59 -2.58
CA ALA A 87 -0.72 13.66 -3.33
C ALA A 87 -0.48 12.41 -4.19
N LEU A 88 -0.75 11.20 -3.66
CA LEU A 88 -0.64 9.97 -4.44
C LEU A 88 -1.67 9.92 -5.58
N HIS A 89 -2.91 10.29 -5.31
CA HIS A 89 -3.99 10.29 -6.28
C HIS A 89 -3.72 11.26 -7.44
N GLU A 90 -3.34 12.50 -7.12
CA GLU A 90 -2.97 13.54 -8.10
C GLU A 90 -1.73 13.16 -8.91
N ALA A 91 -0.76 12.49 -8.29
CA ALA A 91 0.42 11.96 -8.99
C ALA A 91 0.10 10.73 -9.87
N GLY A 92 -1.16 10.27 -9.90
CA GLY A 92 -1.61 9.15 -10.73
C GLY A 92 -1.19 7.78 -10.20
N TRP A 93 -0.77 7.69 -8.93
CA TRP A 93 -0.49 6.41 -8.28
C TRP A 93 -1.80 5.69 -7.92
N ARG A 94 -1.75 4.36 -7.86
CA ARG A 94 -2.84 3.54 -7.35
C ARG A 94 -2.55 3.20 -5.90
N VAL A 95 -3.54 3.38 -5.03
CA VAL A 95 -3.34 3.25 -3.58
C VAL A 95 -4.20 2.11 -3.07
N ILE A 96 -3.55 1.15 -2.41
CA ILE A 96 -4.19 0.12 -1.61
C ILE A 96 -4.02 0.51 -0.15
N VAL A 97 -5.12 0.70 0.59
CA VAL A 97 -5.10 1.02 2.02
C VAL A 97 -5.27 -0.26 2.84
N ASN A 98 -4.47 -0.42 3.91
CA ASN A 98 -4.66 -1.46 4.92
C ASN A 98 -5.36 -0.84 6.14
N HIS A 99 -6.63 -1.17 6.37
CA HIS A 99 -7.47 -0.57 7.41
C HIS A 99 -8.25 -1.65 8.17
N LEU A 100 -8.86 -1.29 9.30
CA LEU A 100 -9.79 -2.17 10.00
C LEU A 100 -11.11 -2.29 9.25
N LEU A 101 -11.77 -3.44 9.36
CA LEU A 101 -13.16 -3.61 8.94
C LEU A 101 -14.09 -3.08 10.05
N ALA A 102 -15.05 -2.20 9.75
CA ALA A 102 -15.80 -1.49 10.81
C ALA A 102 -16.50 -2.41 11.85
N ALA A 103 -16.89 -3.63 11.47
CA ALA A 103 -17.55 -4.58 12.35
C ALA A 103 -16.59 -5.50 13.14
N HIS A 104 -15.31 -5.53 12.79
CA HIS A 104 -14.33 -6.51 13.30
C HIS A 104 -12.94 -5.88 13.42
N ASP A 105 -12.18 -6.17 14.48
CA ASP A 105 -10.78 -5.71 14.60
C ASP A 105 -9.80 -6.43 13.63
N GLU A 106 -10.31 -6.92 12.51
CA GLU A 106 -9.58 -7.59 11.44
C GLU A 106 -9.07 -6.57 10.40
N GLY A 107 -7.85 -6.79 9.92
CA GLY A 107 -7.26 -6.01 8.85
C GLY A 107 -7.87 -6.36 7.49
N HIS A 108 -8.07 -5.34 6.67
CA HIS A 108 -8.72 -5.40 5.37
C HIS A 108 -8.02 -4.48 4.36
N PHE A 109 -8.11 -4.85 3.09
CA PHE A 109 -7.52 -4.09 1.99
C PHE A 109 -8.59 -3.55 1.05
N SER A 110 -8.52 -2.25 0.79
CA SER A 110 -9.38 -1.57 -0.18
C SER A 110 -8.56 -0.69 -1.12
N VAL A 111 -9.09 -0.37 -2.29
CA VAL A 111 -8.40 0.44 -3.30
C VAL A 111 -9.02 1.83 -3.40
N LEU A 112 -8.21 2.87 -3.23
CA LEU A 112 -8.64 4.25 -3.42
C LEU A 112 -8.95 4.52 -4.90
N THR A 113 -10.16 4.99 -5.19
CA THR A 113 -10.63 5.34 -6.54
C THR A 113 -10.83 6.83 -6.72
N ALA A 114 -11.24 7.55 -5.66
CA ALA A 114 -11.38 8.99 -5.65
C ALA A 114 -11.19 9.54 -4.23
N ILE A 115 -10.81 10.81 -4.14
CA ILE A 115 -10.75 11.60 -2.92
C ILE A 115 -11.25 13.02 -3.25
N ASP A 116 -12.12 13.55 -2.42
CA ASP A 116 -12.62 14.92 -2.48
C ASP A 116 -12.45 15.62 -1.11
N ASP A 117 -12.97 16.84 -0.97
CA ASP A 117 -12.83 17.67 0.22
C ASP A 117 -13.47 17.09 1.49
N HIS A 118 -14.31 16.06 1.38
CA HIS A 118 -15.10 15.54 2.50
C HIS A 118 -15.05 14.02 2.66
N SER A 119 -14.67 13.31 1.59
CA SER A 119 -14.80 11.87 1.51
C SER A 119 -13.74 11.21 0.64
N VAL A 120 -13.62 9.91 0.83
CA VAL A 120 -12.91 9.01 -0.07
C VAL A 120 -13.90 8.03 -0.70
N THR A 121 -13.58 7.57 -1.90
CA THR A 121 -14.28 6.46 -2.54
C THR A 121 -13.32 5.29 -2.73
N LEU A 122 -13.69 4.13 -2.20
CA LEU A 122 -12.92 2.91 -2.23
C LEU A 122 -13.62 1.84 -3.07
N ASN A 123 -12.85 1.04 -3.80
CA ASN A 123 -13.32 -0.29 -4.20
C ASN A 123 -12.92 -1.28 -3.11
N ASP A 124 -13.91 -1.86 -2.46
CA ASP A 124 -13.74 -2.81 -1.36
C ASP A 124 -14.03 -4.22 -1.87
N PRO A 125 -13.05 -5.15 -1.85
CA PRO A 125 -13.24 -6.53 -2.32
C PRO A 125 -14.38 -7.29 -1.63
N LEU A 126 -14.76 -6.90 -0.41
CA LEU A 126 -15.82 -7.51 0.38
C LEU A 126 -17.15 -6.74 0.24
N LEU A 127 -17.11 -5.40 0.31
CA LEU A 127 -18.30 -4.55 0.39
C LEU A 127 -18.82 -4.09 -0.98
N GLY A 128 -18.00 -4.15 -2.03
CA GLY A 128 -18.39 -3.74 -3.39
C GLY A 128 -17.60 -2.54 -3.93
N PRO A 129 -17.90 -2.15 -5.18
CA PRO A 129 -17.29 -0.97 -5.80
C PRO A 129 -17.85 0.33 -5.23
N ASN A 130 -17.08 1.41 -5.37
CA ASN A 130 -17.50 2.77 -5.06
C ASN A 130 -18.05 2.98 -3.63
N HIS A 131 -17.49 2.28 -2.65
CA HIS A 131 -17.82 2.46 -1.24
C HIS A 131 -17.29 3.82 -0.76
N ARG A 132 -18.19 4.72 -0.39
CA ARG A 132 -17.84 6.08 0.04
C ARG A 132 -17.76 6.15 1.56
N LEU A 133 -16.67 6.72 2.06
CA LEU A 133 -16.45 7.00 3.49
C LEU A 133 -16.16 8.47 3.68
N LEU A 134 -16.69 9.06 4.75
CA LEU A 134 -16.23 10.37 5.22
C LEU A 134 -14.76 10.28 5.64
N HIS A 135 -14.05 11.41 5.59
CA HIS A 135 -12.65 11.45 6.01
C HIS A 135 -12.44 10.94 7.45
N ASP A 136 -13.26 11.38 8.40
CA ASP A 136 -13.17 10.95 9.80
C ASP A 136 -13.43 9.45 9.96
N GLU A 137 -14.36 8.89 9.18
CA GLU A 137 -14.64 7.45 9.18
C GLU A 137 -13.46 6.64 8.65
N LEU A 138 -12.87 7.07 7.53
CA LEU A 138 -11.65 6.44 7.01
C LEU A 138 -10.52 6.52 8.06
N LEU A 139 -10.30 7.68 8.66
CA LEU A 139 -9.20 7.87 9.62
C LEU A 139 -9.38 7.02 10.88
N ALA A 140 -10.61 6.84 11.35
CA ALA A 140 -10.90 5.94 12.47
C ALA A 140 -10.53 4.48 12.16
N LEU A 141 -10.81 4.02 10.93
CA LEU A 141 -10.49 2.65 10.48
C LEU A 141 -9.01 2.47 10.10
N TRP A 142 -8.41 3.49 9.50
CA TRP A 142 -7.09 3.41 8.89
C TRP A 142 -5.97 3.77 9.86
N THR A 143 -6.20 4.74 10.75
CA THR A 143 -5.26 5.19 11.78
C THR A 143 -5.86 5.00 13.18
N PRO A 144 -6.21 3.75 13.57
CA PRO A 144 -6.83 3.51 14.86
C PRO A 144 -5.91 3.95 16.02
N PRO A 145 -6.48 4.41 17.15
CA PRO A 145 -5.71 4.91 18.29
C PRO A 145 -4.90 3.80 18.99
N TYR A 146 -5.27 2.53 18.77
CA TYR A 146 -4.54 1.35 19.22
C TYR A 146 -4.06 0.55 18.00
N ARG A 147 -2.85 0.00 18.09
CA ARG A 147 -2.35 -0.93 17.08
C ARG A 147 -2.97 -2.30 17.28
N THR A 148 -3.42 -2.92 16.21
CA THR A 148 -3.78 -4.34 16.22
C THR A 148 -2.65 -5.17 15.63
N GLU A 149 -2.72 -6.50 15.75
CA GLU A 149 -1.75 -7.40 15.10
C GLU A 149 -1.77 -7.30 13.57
N GLU A 150 -2.85 -6.79 12.98
CA GLU A 150 -3.06 -6.76 11.54
C GLU A 150 -2.97 -5.34 10.93
N VAL A 151 -3.27 -4.31 11.72
CA VAL A 151 -3.27 -2.91 11.28
C VAL A 151 -2.38 -2.08 12.19
N ALA A 152 -1.19 -1.75 11.70
CA ALA A 152 -0.21 -0.89 12.40
C ALA A 152 -0.58 0.61 12.40
N GLY A 153 -1.64 0.98 11.67
CA GLY A 153 -2.14 2.34 11.50
C GLY A 153 -1.44 3.10 10.36
N GLY A 154 -2.21 3.65 9.44
CA GLY A 154 -1.72 4.53 8.37
C GLY A 154 -0.88 3.85 7.30
N VAL A 155 -0.95 2.52 7.19
CA VAL A 155 -0.15 1.75 6.22
C VAL A 155 -0.90 1.66 4.89
N LEU A 156 -0.18 1.89 3.78
CA LEU A 156 -0.68 1.75 2.42
C LEU A 156 0.37 1.14 1.50
N VAL A 157 -0.07 0.70 0.32
CA VAL A 157 0.79 0.37 -0.81
C VAL A 157 0.45 1.29 -1.96
N ALA A 158 1.46 2.00 -2.45
CA ALA A 158 1.36 2.84 -3.64
C ALA A 158 1.99 2.10 -4.82
N VAL A 159 1.26 1.97 -5.93
CA VAL A 159 1.72 1.36 -7.19
C VAL A 159 1.63 2.39 -8.31
N GLY A 160 2.76 2.72 -8.91
CA GLY A 160 2.86 3.69 -9.98
C GLY A 160 2.66 3.08 -11.36
N PRO A 161 2.49 3.91 -12.40
CA PRO A 161 2.50 3.45 -13.78
C PRO A 161 3.83 2.80 -14.11
N ALA A 162 3.83 1.86 -15.07
CA ALA A 162 5.06 1.22 -15.53
C ALA A 162 6.06 2.28 -16.01
N LYS A 163 7.30 2.18 -15.54
CA LYS A 163 8.43 3.02 -15.95
C LYS A 163 9.59 2.11 -16.31
N ALA A 164 10.51 2.60 -17.14
CA ALA A 164 11.76 1.91 -17.39
C ALA A 164 12.43 1.55 -16.06
N ALA A 165 12.96 0.33 -15.96
CA ALA A 165 13.64 -0.13 -14.75
C ALA A 165 14.74 0.87 -14.41
N PRO A 166 14.64 1.56 -13.26
CA PRO A 166 15.65 2.53 -12.91
C PRO A 166 16.96 1.81 -12.54
N THR A 167 18.08 2.45 -12.83
CA THR A 167 19.43 1.87 -12.66
C THR A 167 19.97 2.04 -11.24
N SER A 168 19.11 2.29 -10.24
CA SER A 168 19.58 2.56 -8.88
C SER A 168 20.24 1.34 -8.25
N LYS A 169 21.28 1.57 -7.45
CA LYS A 169 21.98 0.55 -6.64
C LYS A 169 21.47 0.48 -5.21
N ASP A 170 20.31 1.09 -4.94
CA ASP A 170 19.74 1.10 -3.60
C ASP A 170 19.39 -0.31 -3.12
N VAL A 171 19.84 -0.65 -1.92
CA VAL A 171 19.61 -1.95 -1.28
C VAL A 171 19.07 -1.77 0.12
N CYS A 172 18.20 -2.69 0.54
CA CYS A 172 17.73 -2.75 1.91
C CYS A 172 18.91 -3.02 2.86
N PRO A 173 19.14 -2.21 3.90
CA PRO A 173 20.24 -2.46 4.85
C PRO A 173 20.03 -3.73 5.69
N ALA A 174 18.79 -4.22 5.81
CA ALA A 174 18.48 -5.40 6.61
C ALA A 174 18.67 -6.72 5.84
N CYS A 175 18.26 -6.77 4.57
CA CYS A 175 18.26 -8.02 3.78
C CYS A 175 19.07 -7.95 2.47
N SER A 176 19.71 -6.81 2.19
CA SER A 176 20.47 -6.53 0.95
C SER A 176 19.66 -6.64 -0.35
N SER A 177 18.35 -6.83 -0.29
CA SER A 177 17.51 -6.88 -1.50
C SER A 177 17.45 -5.51 -2.15
N ALA A 178 17.66 -5.47 -3.46
CA ALA A 178 17.57 -4.25 -4.24
C ALA A 178 16.12 -3.80 -4.38
N PHE A 179 15.83 -2.55 -4.02
CA PHE A 179 14.57 -1.90 -4.36
C PHE A 179 14.72 -0.40 -4.31
N GLN A 180 13.95 0.30 -5.13
CA GLN A 180 14.04 1.74 -5.25
C GLN A 180 12.90 2.44 -4.52
N LEU A 181 13.26 3.49 -3.79
CA LEU A 181 12.29 4.44 -3.25
C LEU A 181 11.86 5.43 -4.34
N PRO A 182 10.54 5.63 -4.55
CA PRO A 182 10.04 6.59 -5.54
C PRO A 182 10.38 8.03 -5.17
N ARG A 183 11.39 8.62 -5.85
CA ARG A 183 11.87 9.98 -5.59
C ARG A 183 10.81 11.04 -5.86
N GLU A 184 9.91 10.79 -6.81
CA GLU A 184 8.76 11.63 -7.12
C GLU A 184 7.76 11.74 -5.96
N LEU A 185 7.78 10.80 -5.02
CA LEU A 185 6.98 10.87 -3.79
C LEU A 185 7.77 11.52 -2.64
N GLY A 186 8.95 12.08 -2.92
CA GLY A 186 9.82 12.67 -1.89
C GLY A 186 10.55 11.64 -1.02
N LEU A 187 10.71 10.38 -1.48
CA LEU A 187 11.42 9.31 -0.76
C LEU A 187 12.85 9.13 -1.29
N ARG A 188 13.86 9.00 -0.42
CA ARG A 188 15.30 8.99 -0.76
C ARG A 188 16.22 8.30 0.27
N TRP A 189 16.89 7.21 -0.05
CA TRP A 189 17.80 6.56 0.92
C TRP A 189 18.85 7.46 1.59
N ASP A 190 19.27 8.53 0.92
CA ASP A 190 20.39 9.40 1.29
C ASP A 190 19.98 10.78 1.85
N GLY A 191 18.75 10.95 2.35
CA GLY A 191 18.34 12.24 2.89
C GLY A 191 16.96 12.28 3.53
N PRO A 192 16.53 13.49 3.96
CA PRO A 192 15.20 13.67 4.54
C PRO A 192 14.11 13.39 3.50
N TRP A 193 13.01 12.77 3.94
CA TRP A 193 11.82 12.54 3.10
C TRP A 193 10.75 13.58 3.40
N ASP A 194 9.77 13.66 2.51
CA ASP A 194 8.57 14.46 2.76
C ASP A 194 7.90 14.04 4.08
N ARG A 195 7.44 15.04 4.85
CA ARG A 195 6.71 14.84 6.12
C ARG A 195 5.36 14.14 5.95
N LEU A 196 4.89 13.96 4.72
CA LEU A 196 3.75 13.08 4.41
C LEU A 196 4.02 11.63 4.83
N TRP A 197 5.28 11.20 4.93
CA TRP A 197 5.66 9.82 5.23
C TRP A 197 6.33 9.72 6.59
N ARG A 198 5.83 8.80 7.42
CA ARG A 198 6.49 8.38 8.65
C ARG A 198 7.53 7.30 8.40
N ALA A 199 7.24 6.40 7.46
CA ALA A 199 8.05 5.24 7.16
C ALA A 199 7.84 4.74 5.73
N ALA A 200 8.86 4.05 5.20
CA ALA A 200 8.71 3.12 4.09
C ALA A 200 9.20 1.74 4.53
N PHE A 201 8.70 0.67 3.92
CA PHE A 201 9.05 -0.70 4.27
C PHE A 201 9.66 -1.43 3.08
N CYS A 202 10.66 -2.27 3.37
CA CYS A 202 11.28 -3.11 2.36
C CYS A 202 10.26 -4.12 1.83
N PRO A 203 10.03 -4.18 0.50
CA PRO A 203 9.11 -5.15 -0.09
C PRO A 203 9.57 -6.61 0.10
N SER A 204 10.84 -6.87 0.41
CA SER A 204 11.37 -8.23 0.55
C SER A 204 11.33 -8.78 1.98
N CYS A 205 11.55 -7.92 3.00
CA CYS A 205 11.67 -8.37 4.39
C CYS A 205 10.87 -7.56 5.41
N ASP A 206 10.06 -6.60 4.96
CA ASP A 206 9.27 -5.69 5.79
C ASP A 206 10.06 -4.78 6.73
N ALA A 207 11.40 -4.83 6.68
CA ALA A 207 12.23 -3.97 7.50
C ALA A 207 12.00 -2.51 7.12
N LEU A 208 12.03 -1.65 8.15
CA LEU A 208 11.93 -0.22 7.98
C LEU A 208 13.05 0.27 7.04
N ALA A 209 12.67 0.84 5.91
CA ALA A 209 13.55 1.66 5.12
C ALA A 209 13.64 3.01 5.84
N CYS A 210 14.61 3.12 6.75
CA CYS A 210 14.82 4.37 7.47
C CYS A 210 15.42 5.41 6.50
N PRO A 211 14.92 6.67 6.48
CA PRO A 211 15.82 7.76 6.18
C PRO A 211 16.94 7.74 7.23
N PRO A 212 18.20 8.07 6.89
CA PRO A 212 19.19 8.32 7.92
C PRO A 212 18.59 9.33 8.89
N LEU A 213 18.48 8.97 10.17
CA LEU A 213 18.11 9.94 11.19
C LEU A 213 19.02 11.15 10.96
N PRO A 214 18.49 12.40 10.95
CA PRO A 214 19.37 13.54 11.00
C PRO A 214 20.26 13.26 12.19
N HIS A 215 21.56 13.10 11.96
CA HIS A 215 22.53 13.06 13.04
C HIS A 215 22.22 14.29 13.86
N THR A 216 21.55 14.11 15.00
CA THR A 216 21.48 15.13 16.01
C THR A 216 22.93 15.37 16.31
N ALA A 217 23.47 16.46 15.78
CA ALA A 217 24.70 17.02 16.25
C ALA A 217 24.46 17.19 17.75
N CYS A 218 24.97 16.26 18.54
CA CYS A 218 25.33 16.52 19.92
C CYS A 218 26.45 17.57 19.82
N SER A 219 26.06 18.82 19.64
CA SER A 219 26.87 19.96 20.00
C SER A 219 26.95 19.94 21.52
N ALA A 220 28.03 19.34 22.03
CA ALA A 220 28.57 19.66 23.34
C ALA A 220 29.36 20.97 23.23
#